data_AF-A0A2E1Q2X2-F1
#
_entry.id   AF-A0A2E1Q2X2-F1
#
_cell.length_a   1.000
_cell.length_b   1.000
_cell.length_c   1.000
_cell.angle_alpha   90.00
_cell.angle_beta   90.00
_cell.angle_gamma   90.00
#
_symmetry.space_group_name_H-M   'P 1'
#
loop_
_entity.id
_entity.type
_entity.pdbx_description
1 polymer ?
#
loop_
_entity_poly.entity_id
_entity_poly.type
_entity_poly.pdbx_seq_one_letter_code
_entity_poly.pdbx_strand_id
1 'polypeptide(L)'
;MRVQQKKKLALVLSGGGVKAAAFHIGVVLALREKGFKFSGGFHRDPKFKFEGQEMTFTLYVGSSAGSMISSFLASGYSVDAIVDAFTKGAGFSSSRPLDTHENDLYPITYKDIFALNIQSAHPSNLLSKLFKERPSLSGGLETLFKKGFKVNGLFSTRNLERYLREKVLTDNDFHSLAAELYIVATQLNHSRKVVFGPYSETTK
;
A
#
# COMPACT_ATOMS: atom_id res chain seq x y z
N MET A 1 18.44 19.37 14.40
CA MET A 1 18.93 18.59 13.23
C MET A 1 18.45 19.30 11.97
N ARG A 2 19.35 19.76 11.07
CA ARG A 2 18.97 20.49 9.84
C ARG A 2 18.66 19.49 8.71
N VAL A 3 17.38 19.16 8.53
CA VAL A 3 16.92 18.17 7.54
C VAL A 3 17.20 18.61 6.09
N GLN A 4 17.12 19.93 5.83
CA GLN A 4 17.43 20.54 4.53
C GLN A 4 18.87 20.26 4.04
N GLN A 5 19.81 20.02 4.96
CA GLN A 5 21.22 19.76 4.64
C GLN A 5 21.54 18.28 4.38
N LYS A 6 20.53 17.40 4.40
CA LYS A 6 20.73 15.98 4.18
C LYS A 6 20.71 15.67 2.68
N LYS A 7 21.75 14.98 2.21
CA LYS A 7 21.91 14.57 0.81
C LYS A 7 20.82 13.61 0.32
N LYS A 8 20.22 12.84 1.23
CA LYS A 8 19.21 11.81 0.93
C LYS A 8 18.23 11.67 2.09
N LEU A 9 16.94 11.69 1.79
CA LEU A 9 15.88 11.50 2.78
C LEU A 9 15.14 10.19 2.51
N ALA A 10 14.88 9.47 3.60
CA ALA A 10 14.16 8.21 3.61
C ALA A 10 12.82 8.37 4.34
N LEU A 11 11.76 7.83 3.76
CA LEU A 11 10.45 7.71 4.39
C LEU A 11 10.22 6.25 4.79
N VAL A 12 10.08 6.00 6.09
CA VAL A 12 9.90 4.65 6.66
C VAL A 12 8.49 4.51 7.21
N LEU A 13 7.70 3.60 6.65
CA LEU A 13 6.30 3.39 6.98
C LEU A 13 6.08 1.97 7.55
N SER A 14 5.57 1.91 8.78
CA SER A 14 5.32 0.65 9.48
C SER A 14 4.08 -0.10 8.99
N GLY A 15 3.96 -1.37 9.36
CA GLY A 15 2.72 -2.14 9.22
C GLY A 15 1.65 -1.72 10.22
N GLY A 16 0.46 -2.33 10.09
CA GLY A 16 -0.68 -2.10 11.01
C GLY A 16 -2.06 -2.05 10.34
N GLY A 17 -2.18 -2.56 9.11
CA GLY A 17 -3.46 -2.65 8.39
C GLY A 17 -4.06 -1.29 8.02
N VAL A 18 -5.38 -1.23 7.90
CA VAL A 18 -6.10 -0.05 7.39
C VAL A 18 -5.89 1.20 8.25
N LYS A 19 -5.82 1.05 9.59
CA LYS A 19 -5.55 2.17 10.50
C LYS A 19 -4.17 2.78 10.24
N ALA A 20 -3.16 1.92 10.04
CA ALA A 20 -1.82 2.39 9.69
C ALA A 20 -1.79 3.05 8.30
N ALA A 21 -2.51 2.51 7.32
CA ALA A 21 -2.63 3.15 6.00
C ALA A 21 -3.21 4.58 6.11
N ALA A 22 -4.32 4.76 6.82
CA ALA A 22 -4.92 6.09 7.04
C ALA A 22 -3.95 7.04 7.78
N PHE A 23 -3.26 6.55 8.81
CA PHE A 23 -2.28 7.33 9.55
C PHE A 23 -1.11 7.78 8.64
N HIS A 24 -0.55 6.87 7.84
CA HIS A 24 0.55 7.17 6.93
C HIS A 24 0.14 8.20 5.86
N ILE A 25 -1.09 8.13 5.35
CA ILE A 25 -1.63 9.14 4.43
C ILE A 25 -1.67 10.51 5.09
N GLY A 26 -2.14 10.61 6.34
CA GLY A 26 -2.14 11.85 7.11
C GLY A 26 -0.73 12.41 7.34
N VAL A 27 0.25 11.54 7.63
CA VAL A 27 1.66 11.94 7.77
C VAL A 27 2.22 12.48 6.45
N VAL A 28 1.97 11.80 5.34
CA VAL A 28 2.43 12.22 4.00
C VAL A 28 1.81 13.57 3.62
N LEU A 29 0.53 13.80 3.93
CA LEU A 29 -0.13 15.11 3.76
C LEU A 29 0.53 16.21 4.58
N ALA A 30 0.76 15.96 5.88
CA ALA A 30 1.40 16.94 6.76
C ALA A 30 2.84 17.25 6.32
N LEU A 31 3.60 16.24 5.87
CA LEU A 31 4.94 16.43 5.31
C LEU A 31 4.90 17.29 4.04
N ARG A 32 3.94 17.03 3.14
CA ARG A 32 3.72 17.86 1.95
C ARG A 32 3.45 19.32 2.30
N GLU A 33 2.57 19.58 3.28
CA GLU A 33 2.28 20.93 3.77
C GLU A 33 3.50 21.64 4.36
N LYS A 34 4.45 20.87 4.91
CA LYS A 34 5.74 21.39 5.39
C LYS A 34 6.79 21.55 4.28
N GLY A 35 6.41 21.38 3.02
CA GLY A 35 7.28 21.56 1.86
C GLY A 35 8.14 20.36 1.51
N PHE A 36 7.91 19.19 2.11
CA PHE A 36 8.56 17.97 1.65
C PHE A 36 7.99 17.52 0.30
N LYS A 37 8.86 16.95 -0.52
CA LYS A 37 8.53 16.41 -1.84
C LYS A 37 8.74 14.90 -1.86
N PHE A 38 8.05 14.22 -2.77
CA PHE A 38 8.09 12.78 -2.91
C PHE A 38 8.56 12.46 -4.32
N SER A 39 9.73 11.86 -4.46
CA SER A 39 10.21 11.36 -5.75
C SER A 39 9.51 10.05 -6.09
N GLY A 40 9.23 9.83 -7.37
CA GLY A 40 8.60 8.61 -7.84
C GLY A 40 8.46 8.59 -9.36
N GLY A 41 8.02 7.44 -9.87
CA GLY A 41 7.93 7.14 -11.29
C GLY A 41 9.05 6.17 -11.70
N PHE A 42 9.14 5.93 -13.00
CA PHE A 42 10.12 5.00 -13.57
C PHE A 42 11.25 5.78 -14.24
N HIS A 43 12.46 5.23 -14.29
CA HIS A 43 13.60 5.86 -14.97
C HIS A 43 13.31 6.19 -16.44
N ARG A 44 12.52 5.34 -17.12
CA ARG A 44 12.09 5.53 -18.52
C ARG A 44 11.08 6.65 -18.73
N ASP A 45 10.25 6.92 -17.72
CA ASP A 45 9.20 7.92 -17.73
C ASP A 45 9.10 8.56 -16.33
N PRO A 46 10.05 9.45 -16.02
CA PRO A 46 10.20 9.97 -14.69
C PRO A 46 9.21 11.11 -14.48
N LYS A 47 8.02 10.74 -14.01
CA LYS A 47 6.93 11.67 -13.69
C LYS A 47 7.34 12.76 -12.70
N PHE A 48 8.31 12.47 -11.83
CA PHE A 48 8.79 13.37 -10.79
C PHE A 48 10.33 13.26 -10.61
N LYS A 49 11.11 13.85 -11.53
CA LYS A 49 12.58 14.00 -11.35
C LYS A 49 12.88 15.04 -10.27
N PHE A 50 13.06 14.59 -9.04
CA PHE A 50 13.44 15.44 -7.90
C PHE A 50 14.82 15.10 -7.33
N GLU A 51 15.64 14.32 -8.03
CA GLU A 51 17.03 14.10 -7.63
C GLU A 51 17.76 15.44 -7.50
N GLY A 52 18.35 15.67 -6.32
CA GLY A 52 19.06 16.90 -5.99
C GLY A 52 18.20 18.04 -5.46
N GLN A 53 16.87 17.89 -5.36
CA GLN A 53 16.03 18.90 -4.71
C GLN A 53 15.99 18.72 -3.18
N GLU A 54 16.15 19.83 -2.46
CA GLU A 54 16.03 19.85 -1.00
C GLU A 54 14.68 19.30 -0.54
N MET A 55 14.66 18.66 0.63
CA MET A 55 13.44 18.15 1.28
C MET A 55 12.68 17.09 0.47
N THR A 56 13.36 16.41 -0.45
CA THR A 56 12.76 15.34 -1.27
C THR A 56 13.07 13.95 -0.70
N PHE A 57 12.02 13.16 -0.46
CA PHE A 57 12.15 11.73 -0.21
C PHE A 57 12.48 10.98 -1.50
N THR A 58 13.64 10.33 -1.54
CA THR A 58 14.11 9.51 -2.66
C THR A 58 14.27 8.03 -2.29
N LEU A 59 13.97 7.68 -1.03
CA LEU A 59 14.00 6.32 -0.54
C LEU A 59 12.76 6.04 0.28
N TYR A 60 12.10 4.92 0.00
CA TYR A 60 10.92 4.44 0.73
C TYR A 60 11.19 3.07 1.32
N VAL A 61 10.85 2.90 2.61
CA VAL A 61 10.87 1.60 3.28
C VAL A 61 9.48 1.33 3.84
N GLY A 62 8.91 0.17 3.51
CA GLY A 62 7.55 -0.16 3.92
C GLY A 62 7.37 -1.61 4.38
N SER A 63 6.42 -1.82 5.29
CA SER A 63 5.91 -3.14 5.66
C SER A 63 4.39 -3.16 5.70
N SER A 64 3.75 -4.21 5.19
CA SER A 64 2.29 -4.34 5.11
C SER A 64 1.59 -3.08 4.54
N ALA A 65 0.82 -2.34 5.34
CA ALA A 65 0.20 -1.08 4.93
C ALA A 65 1.24 -0.03 4.49
N GLY A 66 2.37 0.06 5.19
CA GLY A 66 3.46 0.95 4.81
C GLY A 66 4.05 0.59 3.45
N SER A 67 4.20 -0.70 3.12
CA SER A 67 4.68 -1.11 1.79
C SER A 67 3.73 -0.72 0.66
N MET A 68 2.42 -0.70 0.91
CA MET A 68 1.45 -0.24 -0.09
C MET A 68 1.66 1.24 -0.40
N ILE A 69 1.67 2.09 0.63
CA ILE A 69 1.86 3.55 0.47
C ILE A 69 3.23 3.86 -0.13
N SER A 70 4.29 3.19 0.35
CA SER A 70 5.64 3.31 -0.23
C SER A 70 5.67 2.93 -1.70
N SER A 71 4.96 1.87 -2.11
CA SER A 71 4.88 1.47 -3.52
C SER A 71 4.15 2.50 -4.37
N PHE A 72 3.05 3.08 -3.88
CA PHE A 72 2.33 4.14 -4.61
C PHE A 72 3.21 5.38 -4.82
N LEU A 73 3.86 5.84 -3.76
CA LEU A 73 4.76 7.01 -3.83
C LEU A 73 5.95 6.73 -4.76
N ALA A 74 6.61 5.57 -4.62
CA ALA A 74 7.74 5.19 -5.47
C ALA A 74 7.34 5.06 -6.94
N SER A 75 6.12 4.59 -7.23
CA SER A 75 5.57 4.49 -8.60
C SER A 75 5.16 5.84 -9.19
N GLY A 76 5.21 6.92 -8.39
CA GLY A 76 4.93 8.28 -8.85
C GLY A 76 3.46 8.67 -8.77
N TYR A 77 2.65 8.06 -7.91
CA TYR A 77 1.31 8.55 -7.63
C TYR A 77 1.34 9.78 -6.74
N SER A 78 0.51 10.77 -7.07
CA SER A 78 0.36 11.97 -6.23
C SER A 78 -0.27 11.61 -4.89
N VAL A 79 0.04 12.41 -3.86
CA VAL A 79 -0.57 12.25 -2.54
C VAL A 79 -2.09 12.35 -2.63
N ASP A 80 -2.63 13.22 -3.50
CA ASP A 80 -4.06 13.38 -3.68
C ASP A 80 -4.71 12.15 -4.32
N ALA A 81 -4.06 11.53 -5.32
CA ALA A 81 -4.53 10.27 -5.90
C ALA A 81 -4.57 9.13 -4.86
N ILE A 82 -3.58 9.09 -3.97
CA ILE A 82 -3.54 8.11 -2.87
C ILE A 82 -4.69 8.35 -1.88
N VAL A 83 -4.92 9.60 -1.49
CA VAL A 83 -6.02 10.00 -0.59
C VAL A 83 -7.37 9.63 -1.20
N ASP A 84 -7.57 9.95 -2.47
CA ASP A 84 -8.81 9.69 -3.19
C ASP A 84 -9.08 8.18 -3.32
N ALA A 85 -8.09 7.41 -3.78
CA ALA A 85 -8.18 5.97 -3.89
C ALA A 85 -8.51 5.30 -2.54
N PHE A 86 -7.90 5.78 -1.44
CA PHE A 86 -8.15 5.26 -0.10
C PHE A 86 -9.56 5.62 0.40
N THR A 87 -9.98 6.86 0.20
CA THR A 87 -11.29 7.37 0.66
C THR A 87 -12.43 6.63 -0.06
N LYS A 88 -12.34 6.53 -1.39
CA LYS A 88 -13.26 5.75 -2.23
C LYS A 88 -13.24 4.26 -1.84
N GLY A 89 -12.06 3.67 -1.65
CA GLY A 89 -11.88 2.27 -1.27
C GLY A 89 -12.46 1.91 0.12
N ALA A 90 -12.44 2.86 1.05
CA ALA A 90 -13.02 2.72 2.38
C ALA A 90 -14.55 2.95 2.42
N GLY A 91 -15.17 3.28 1.29
CA GLY A 91 -16.62 3.52 1.19
C GLY A 91 -17.05 4.88 1.75
N PHE A 92 -16.11 5.80 1.95
CA PHE A 92 -16.44 7.19 2.24
C PHE A 92 -16.75 7.88 0.91
N SER A 93 -18.02 8.19 0.66
CA SER A 93 -18.43 8.98 -0.50
C SER A 93 -17.89 10.40 -0.35
N SER A 94 -16.77 10.73 -0.98
CA SER A 94 -16.31 12.11 -1.09
C SER A 94 -17.26 12.86 -2.03
N SER A 95 -17.88 13.93 -1.53
CA SER A 95 -18.83 14.79 -2.26
C SER A 95 -18.16 15.84 -3.17
N ARG A 96 -16.84 15.74 -3.39
CA ARG A 96 -16.12 16.60 -4.34
C ARG A 96 -15.71 15.79 -5.58
N PRO A 97 -16.24 16.11 -6.77
CA PRO A 97 -15.59 15.71 -8.00
C PRO A 97 -14.31 16.52 -8.10
N LEU A 98 -13.17 15.92 -7.76
CA LEU A 98 -11.87 16.47 -8.08
C LEU A 98 -11.55 16.06 -9.51
N ASP A 99 -11.12 17.03 -10.31
CA ASP A 99 -10.78 16.85 -11.72
C ASP A 99 -9.91 15.61 -11.91
N THR A 100 -10.36 14.71 -12.78
CA THR A 100 -9.65 13.49 -13.16
C THR A 100 -8.34 13.89 -13.81
N HIS A 101 -7.23 13.71 -13.10
CA HIS A 101 -5.90 13.88 -13.67
C HIS A 101 -5.45 12.55 -14.28
N GLU A 102 -4.64 12.58 -15.34
CA GLU A 102 -4.14 11.40 -16.08
C GLU A 102 -3.38 10.34 -15.23
N ASN A 103 -3.18 10.59 -13.93
CA ASN A 103 -2.49 9.70 -12.98
C ASN A 103 -3.40 9.21 -11.83
N ASP A 104 -4.70 9.09 -12.06
CA ASP A 104 -5.63 8.60 -11.04
C ASP A 104 -5.29 7.17 -10.60
N LEU A 105 -5.12 6.99 -9.29
CA LEU A 105 -4.93 5.70 -8.67
C LEU A 105 -6.31 5.03 -8.55
N TYR A 106 -6.49 3.86 -9.16
CA TYR A 106 -7.78 3.17 -9.09
C TYR A 106 -8.08 2.76 -7.64
N PRO A 107 -9.27 3.08 -7.08
CA PRO A 107 -9.59 2.76 -5.70
C PRO A 107 -9.67 1.25 -5.49
N ILE A 108 -9.04 0.75 -4.42
CA ILE A 108 -9.13 -0.65 -4.03
C ILE A 108 -10.07 -0.77 -2.84
N THR A 109 -11.18 -1.47 -2.99
CA THR A 109 -12.06 -1.75 -1.85
C THR A 109 -11.53 -2.92 -1.03
N TYR A 110 -11.97 -3.03 0.22
CA TYR A 110 -11.59 -4.13 1.10
C TYR A 110 -12.00 -5.51 0.56
N LYS A 111 -13.10 -5.56 -0.21
CA LYS A 111 -13.54 -6.78 -0.92
C LYS A 111 -12.59 -7.16 -2.04
N ASP A 112 -11.97 -6.17 -2.69
CA ASP A 112 -10.98 -6.40 -3.75
C ASP A 112 -9.66 -6.89 -3.15
N ILE A 113 -9.22 -6.33 -2.02
CA ILE A 113 -7.99 -6.75 -1.33
C ILE A 113 -8.14 -8.18 -0.78
N PHE A 114 -9.30 -8.50 -0.23
CA PHE A 114 -9.59 -9.74 0.49
C PHE A 114 -10.76 -10.47 -0.17
N ALA A 115 -10.59 -10.84 -1.44
CA ALA A 115 -11.54 -11.68 -2.12
C ALA A 115 -11.61 -13.04 -1.40
N LEU A 116 -12.81 -13.38 -0.92
CA LEU A 116 -13.09 -14.70 -0.37
C LEU A 116 -12.88 -15.71 -1.50
N ASN A 117 -12.05 -16.72 -1.27
CA ASN A 117 -11.83 -17.78 -2.23
C ASN A 117 -13.06 -18.72 -2.24
N ILE A 118 -14.16 -18.27 -2.85
CA ILE A 118 -15.46 -18.97 -2.86
C ILE A 118 -15.35 -20.35 -3.54
N GLN A 119 -14.35 -20.55 -4.41
CA GLN A 119 -14.06 -21.86 -5.01
C GLN A 119 -13.60 -22.92 -4.00
N SER A 120 -13.11 -22.54 -2.81
CA SER A 120 -12.58 -23.46 -1.80
C SER A 120 -13.51 -23.65 -0.59
N ALA A 121 -14.65 -22.95 -0.53
CA ALA A 121 -15.58 -22.99 0.59
C ALA A 121 -16.94 -23.56 0.17
N HIS A 122 -17.31 -24.74 0.69
CA HIS A 122 -18.65 -25.29 0.53
C HIS A 122 -19.69 -24.30 1.14
N PRO A 123 -20.54 -23.65 0.33
CA PRO A 123 -21.30 -22.46 0.75
C PRO A 123 -22.23 -22.69 1.96
N SER A 124 -22.74 -23.91 2.12
CA SER A 124 -23.70 -24.31 3.16
C SER A 124 -23.14 -24.30 4.58
N ASN A 125 -21.83 -24.47 4.77
CA ASN A 125 -21.21 -24.58 6.10
C ASN A 125 -20.78 -23.22 6.69
N LEU A 126 -20.65 -22.19 5.86
CA LEU A 126 -20.25 -20.84 6.29
C LEU A 126 -21.47 -20.02 6.71
N LEU A 127 -22.56 -20.10 5.93
CA LEU A 127 -23.83 -19.43 6.20
C LEU A 127 -24.49 -19.90 7.50
N SER A 128 -24.48 -21.22 7.76
CA SER A 128 -25.06 -21.80 8.98
C SER A 128 -24.32 -21.41 10.26
N LYS A 129 -23.03 -21.06 10.19
CA LYS A 129 -22.25 -20.57 11.34
C LYS A 129 -22.41 -19.08 11.57
N LEU A 130 -22.54 -18.27 10.52
CA LEU A 130 -22.76 -16.82 10.63
C LEU A 130 -24.14 -16.47 11.19
N PHE A 131 -25.18 -17.25 10.86
CA PHE A 131 -26.53 -17.03 11.38
C PHE A 131 -26.74 -17.51 12.82
N LYS A 132 -25.84 -18.32 13.38
CA LYS A 132 -26.01 -18.94 14.71
C LYS A 132 -25.36 -18.15 15.85
N GLU A 133 -24.44 -17.23 15.55
CA GLU A 133 -23.83 -16.34 16.54
C GLU A 133 -24.47 -14.96 16.46
N ARG A 134 -25.25 -14.56 17.48
CA ARG A 134 -25.79 -13.20 17.60
C ARG A 134 -24.62 -12.20 17.61
N PRO A 135 -24.57 -11.21 16.70
CA PRO A 135 -23.48 -10.26 16.70
C PRO A 135 -23.66 -9.30 17.88
N SER A 136 -22.83 -9.46 18.91
CA SER A 136 -22.59 -8.39 19.89
C SER A 136 -21.86 -7.26 19.15
N LEU A 137 -22.61 -6.21 18.80
CA LEU A 137 -22.17 -5.04 18.05
C LEU A 137 -21.25 -4.12 18.88
N SER A 138 -20.03 -4.58 19.18
CA SER A 138 -18.98 -3.71 19.74
C SER A 138 -17.67 -3.73 18.95
N GLY A 139 -17.41 -4.78 18.15
CA GLY A 139 -16.20 -4.87 17.34
C GLY A 139 -16.52 -5.15 15.87
N GLY A 140 -16.42 -4.13 15.01
CA GLY A 140 -16.76 -4.18 13.58
C GLY A 140 -15.85 -5.07 12.70
N LEU A 141 -15.59 -4.63 11.46
CA LEU A 141 -14.84 -5.38 10.43
C LEU A 141 -13.49 -5.94 10.93
N GLU A 142 -12.82 -5.28 11.87
CA GLU A 142 -11.57 -5.75 12.49
C GLU A 142 -11.72 -7.14 13.14
N THR A 143 -12.87 -7.43 13.76
CA THR A 143 -13.16 -8.74 14.37
C THR A 143 -13.37 -9.81 13.32
N LEU A 144 -14.01 -9.48 12.21
CA LEU A 144 -14.18 -10.38 11.06
C LEU A 144 -12.83 -10.69 10.40
N PHE A 145 -11.94 -9.70 10.32
CA PHE A 145 -10.57 -9.91 9.86
C PHE A 145 -9.79 -10.83 10.77
N LYS A 146 -9.79 -10.56 12.08
CA LYS A 146 -9.14 -11.43 13.08
C LYS A 146 -9.70 -12.85 13.07
N LYS A 147 -11.01 -13.03 12.84
CA LYS A 147 -11.64 -14.36 12.71
C LYS A 147 -11.27 -15.04 11.39
N GLY A 148 -11.24 -14.34 10.27
CA GLY A 148 -10.91 -14.92 8.96
C GLY A 148 -9.42 -15.22 8.78
N PHE A 149 -8.50 -14.45 9.39
CA PHE A 149 -7.07 -14.79 9.44
C PHE A 149 -6.79 -16.13 10.16
N LYS A 150 -7.68 -16.56 11.07
CA LYS A 150 -7.57 -17.84 11.77
C LYS A 150 -8.01 -19.05 10.94
N VAL A 151 -8.71 -18.82 9.82
CA VAL A 151 -9.17 -19.91 8.95
C VAL A 151 -8.29 -19.92 7.71
N ASN A 152 -7.29 -20.80 7.70
CA ASN A 152 -6.40 -20.99 6.55
C ASN A 152 -7.21 -21.12 5.25
N GLY A 153 -6.87 -20.31 4.23
CA GLY A 153 -7.37 -20.48 2.86
C GLY A 153 -8.61 -19.66 2.45
N LEU A 154 -9.23 -18.89 3.35
CA LEU A 154 -10.41 -18.08 2.98
C LEU A 154 -10.07 -16.75 2.30
N PHE A 155 -8.87 -16.21 2.47
CA PHE A 155 -8.46 -14.92 1.88
C PHE A 155 -7.42 -15.11 0.78
N SER A 156 -7.76 -14.66 -0.42
CA SER A 156 -6.84 -14.62 -1.57
C SER A 156 -6.36 -13.19 -1.81
N THR A 157 -5.05 -12.99 -1.87
CA THR A 157 -4.42 -11.71 -2.23
C THR A 157 -4.20 -11.56 -3.73
N ARG A 158 -4.72 -12.47 -4.56
CA ARG A 158 -4.54 -12.45 -6.03
C ARG A 158 -4.98 -11.13 -6.68
N ASN A 159 -6.08 -10.56 -6.20
CA ASN A 159 -6.58 -9.29 -6.72
C ASN A 159 -5.66 -8.12 -6.36
N LEU A 160 -5.11 -8.11 -5.14
CA LEU A 160 -4.14 -7.12 -4.70
C LEU A 160 -2.83 -7.22 -5.51
N GLU A 161 -2.35 -8.45 -5.72
CA GLU A 161 -1.16 -8.71 -6.52
C GLU A 161 -1.36 -8.25 -7.97
N ARG A 162 -2.47 -8.62 -8.60
CA ARG A 162 -2.83 -8.17 -9.95
C ARG A 162 -2.92 -6.66 -10.03
N TYR A 163 -3.58 -6.01 -9.07
CA TYR A 163 -3.68 -4.56 -9.01
C TYR A 163 -2.30 -3.91 -8.94
N LEU A 164 -1.42 -4.41 -8.07
CA LEU A 164 -0.05 -3.89 -7.95
C LEU A 164 0.71 -4.08 -9.26
N ARG A 165 0.66 -5.27 -9.85
CA ARG A 165 1.35 -5.59 -11.11
C ARG A 165 0.86 -4.75 -12.29
N GLU A 166 -0.45 -4.56 -12.42
CA GLU A 166 -1.02 -3.95 -13.63
C GLU A 166 -1.15 -2.43 -13.54
N LYS A 167 -1.28 -1.88 -12.33
CA LYS A 167 -1.56 -0.46 -12.12
C LYS A 167 -0.39 0.27 -11.49
N VAL A 168 0.24 -0.33 -10.48
CA VAL A 168 1.19 0.40 -9.63
C VAL A 168 2.64 0.18 -10.06
N LEU A 169 3.11 -1.06 -9.93
CA LEU A 169 4.44 -1.52 -10.27
C LEU A 169 4.37 -2.27 -11.59
N THR A 170 4.20 -1.53 -12.69
CA THR A 170 4.06 -2.10 -14.04
C THR A 170 5.33 -2.81 -14.51
N ASP A 171 6.48 -2.44 -13.95
CA ASP A 171 7.72 -3.20 -14.07
C ASP A 171 7.93 -4.09 -12.86
N ASN A 172 8.34 -5.33 -13.11
CA ASN A 172 8.68 -6.30 -12.07
C ASN A 172 10.19 -6.26 -11.71
N ASP A 173 10.73 -5.05 -11.58
CA ASP A 173 12.13 -4.79 -11.22
C ASP A 173 12.21 -3.52 -10.35
N PHE A 174 12.84 -3.61 -9.18
CA PHE A 174 13.02 -2.46 -8.28
C PHE A 174 13.99 -1.41 -8.84
N HIS A 175 14.91 -1.80 -9.73
CA HIS A 175 15.84 -0.85 -10.37
C HIS A 175 15.16 0.05 -11.40
N SER A 176 13.95 -0.29 -11.86
CA SER A 176 13.24 0.55 -12.83
C SER A 176 12.65 1.81 -12.18
N LEU A 177 12.47 1.84 -10.86
CA LEU A 177 11.91 2.95 -10.11
C LEU A 177 12.95 4.05 -9.90
N ALA A 178 12.55 5.30 -10.12
CA ALA A 178 13.41 6.47 -9.89
C ALA A 178 13.73 6.70 -8.40
N ALA A 179 12.87 6.22 -7.51
CA ALA A 179 13.11 6.23 -6.07
C ALA A 179 13.40 4.81 -5.57
N GLU A 180 14.32 4.69 -4.61
CA GLU A 180 14.66 3.40 -4.03
C GLU A 180 13.51 2.88 -3.16
N LEU A 181 12.98 1.71 -3.49
CA LEU A 181 11.89 1.08 -2.76
C LEU A 181 12.37 -0.19 -2.06
N TYR A 182 12.19 -0.24 -0.74
CA TYR A 182 12.48 -1.40 0.09
C TYR A 182 11.21 -1.94 0.77
N ILE A 183 10.92 -3.21 0.56
CA ILE A 183 9.74 -3.88 1.11
C ILE A 183 10.18 -4.93 2.13
N VAL A 184 9.75 -4.77 3.37
CA VAL A 184 10.08 -5.69 4.46
C VAL A 184 9.01 -6.78 4.56
N ALA A 185 9.45 -8.03 4.52
CA ALA A 185 8.63 -9.22 4.63
C ALA A 185 9.27 -10.25 5.57
N THR A 186 8.56 -11.36 5.80
CA THR A 186 9.04 -12.50 6.60
C THR A 186 8.94 -13.78 5.77
N GLN A 187 10.04 -14.53 5.68
CA GLN A 187 10.06 -15.87 5.12
C GLN A 187 9.55 -16.87 6.16
N LEU A 188 8.34 -17.37 5.97
CA LEU A 188 7.66 -18.22 6.96
C LEU A 188 8.37 -19.56 7.19
N ASN A 189 8.95 -20.16 6.15
CA ASN A 189 9.61 -21.47 6.27
C ASN A 189 10.88 -21.45 7.14
N HIS A 190 11.51 -20.30 7.31
CA HIS A 190 12.77 -20.17 8.04
C HIS A 190 12.76 -19.08 9.13
N SER A 191 11.60 -18.46 9.39
CA SER A 191 11.44 -17.36 10.35
C SER A 191 12.47 -16.23 10.17
N ARG A 192 12.82 -15.93 8.92
CA ARG A 192 13.82 -14.90 8.58
C ARG A 192 13.15 -13.64 8.07
N LYS A 193 13.71 -12.49 8.43
CA LYS A 193 13.40 -11.22 7.77
C LYS A 193 13.92 -11.29 6.34
N VAL A 194 13.08 -10.86 5.40
CA VAL A 194 13.46 -10.63 4.01
C VAL A 194 13.19 -9.16 3.70
N VAL A 195 14.11 -8.54 2.98
CA VAL A 195 13.92 -7.19 2.45
C VAL A 195 14.07 -7.30 0.95
N PHE A 196 13.05 -6.90 0.21
CA PHE A 196 13.10 -6.78 -1.25
C PHE A 196 13.47 -5.34 -1.61
N GLY A 197 14.27 -5.16 -2.65
CA GLY A 197 14.74 -3.85 -3.11
C GLY A 197 15.76 -3.97 -4.23
N PRO A 198 16.33 -2.86 -4.70
CA PRO A 198 17.26 -2.80 -5.83
C PRO A 198 18.68 -3.25 -5.40
N TYR A 199 18.82 -4.49 -4.97
CA TYR A 199 20.11 -5.07 -4.60
C TYR A 199 20.93 -5.40 -5.85
N SER A 200 22.24 -5.13 -5.84
CA SER A 200 23.11 -5.43 -6.99
C SER A 200 23.18 -6.92 -7.29
N GLU A 201 23.02 -7.76 -6.27
CA GLU A 201 23.00 -9.22 -6.37
C GLU A 201 21.73 -9.77 -7.03
N THR A 202 20.70 -8.94 -7.21
CA THR A 202 19.42 -9.35 -7.83
C THR A 202 19.33 -9.04 -9.33
N THR A 203 20.31 -8.31 -9.87
CA THR A 203 20.43 -8.03 -11.30
C THR A 203 21.20 -9.17 -11.97
N LYS A 204 20.59 -9.86 -12.93
CA LYS A 204 21.23 -10.93 -13.73
C LYS A 204 21.98 -10.35 -14.92
#